data_AF-A0A8T2XFT3-F1
#
_entry.id   AF-A0A8T2XFT3-F1
#
_cell.length_a   1.000
_cell.length_b   1.000
_cell.length_c   1.000
_cell.angle_alpha   90.00
_cell.angle_beta   90.00
_cell.angle_gamma   90.00
#
_symmetry.space_group_name_H-M   'P 1'
#
loop_
_entity.id
_entity.type
_entity.pdbx_description
1 polymer ?
#
loop_
_entity_poly.entity_id
_entity_poly.type
_entity_poly.pdbx_seq_one_letter_code
_entity_poly.pdbx_strand_id
1 'polypeptide(L)'
;MLEPEEERAIKMVLEDGIMKTKKIMEGNQEVNFTIEEYQRFHQCVFDLHSASYRNNSHWLLERFVKSLEESINSVVLPSFVDKRDALLLRELTLMWSNYKMMTKWLCKFFESIDRHFVPNSCYCSLNDISNNNFHDLVFKEFYVKFQDVAISLINQERMGLHIDCSSLKNVFLVFMEMHKHTGIAYYEGFESVMLEETSNYYCQMAQQWLSHGSPADYVQKVYRCLEQEAERADRYMPSGTQPKLLKVVKQQLVYEILDKLVEKQRPENCGLVTDFYQVW
;
A
#
# COMPACT_ATOMS: atom_id res chain seq x y z
N MET A 1 -9.25 -15.56 43.97
CA MET A 1 -7.89 -15.62 43.38
C MET A 1 -7.71 -17.03 42.87
N LEU A 2 -7.27 -17.20 41.62
CA LEU A 2 -6.90 -18.52 41.11
C LEU A 2 -5.64 -19.01 41.84
N GLU A 3 -5.53 -20.32 42.04
CA GLU A 3 -4.27 -20.89 42.52
C GLU A 3 -3.17 -20.73 41.44
N PRO A 4 -1.89 -20.53 41.81
CA PRO A 4 -0.82 -20.30 40.85
C PRO A 4 -0.66 -21.39 39.77
N GLU A 5 -0.99 -22.64 40.12
CA GLU A 5 -0.97 -23.78 39.19
C GLU A 5 -2.12 -23.73 38.19
N GLU A 6 -3.32 -23.31 38.62
CA GLU A 6 -4.49 -23.14 37.76
C GLU A 6 -4.27 -21.99 36.77
N GLU A 7 -3.73 -20.86 37.24
CA GLU A 7 -3.39 -19.74 36.38
C GLU A 7 -2.37 -20.14 35.30
N ARG A 8 -1.36 -20.94 35.68
CA ARG A 8 -0.36 -21.47 34.74
C ARG A 8 -1.00 -22.39 33.69
N ALA A 9 -1.91 -23.27 34.11
CA ALA A 9 -2.60 -24.18 33.20
C ALA A 9 -3.46 -23.41 32.18
N ILE A 10 -4.20 -22.38 32.62
CA ILE A 10 -5.02 -21.56 31.71
C ILE A 10 -4.14 -20.80 30.71
N LYS A 11 -3.00 -20.27 31.15
CA LYS A 11 -2.03 -19.63 30.26
C LYS A 11 -1.50 -20.61 29.20
N MET A 12 -1.18 -21.84 29.57
CA MET A 12 -0.74 -22.86 28.61
C MET A 12 -1.80 -23.17 27.55
N VAL A 13 -3.08 -23.27 27.94
CA VAL A 13 -4.17 -23.49 26.98
C VAL A 13 -4.32 -22.29 26.03
N LEU A 14 -4.15 -21.06 26.52
CA LEU A 14 -4.17 -19.87 25.67
C LEU A 14 -3.01 -19.86 24.66
N GLU A 15 -1.82 -20.31 25.06
CA GLU A 15 -0.67 -20.44 24.16
C GLU A 15 -0.93 -21.41 22.99
N ASP A 16 -1.67 -22.50 23.21
CA ASP A 16 -2.07 -23.41 22.12
C ASP A 16 -2.93 -22.69 21.08
N GLY A 17 -3.85 -21.83 21.54
CA GLY A 17 -4.68 -20.99 20.68
C GLY A 17 -3.85 -19.99 19.87
N ILE A 18 -2.92 -19.27 20.53
CA ILE A 18 -1.99 -18.34 19.89
C ILE A 18 -1.14 -19.06 18.85
N MET A 19 -0.56 -20.22 19.18
CA MET A 19 0.23 -21.03 18.26
C MET A 19 -0.59 -21.47 17.05
N LYS A 20 -1.86 -21.84 17.24
CA LYS A 20 -2.77 -22.15 16.14
C LYS A 20 -3.03 -20.94 15.24
N THR A 21 -3.18 -19.73 15.79
CA THR A 21 -3.28 -18.50 14.97
C THR A 21 -2.01 -18.23 14.17
N LYS A 22 -0.83 -18.52 14.73
CA LYS A 22 0.44 -18.36 14.01
C LYS A 22 0.52 -19.25 12.76
N LYS A 23 -0.07 -20.45 12.78
CA LYS A 23 -0.17 -21.31 11.59
C LYS A 23 -0.99 -20.70 10.46
N ILE A 24 -1.97 -19.85 10.77
CA ILE A 24 -2.72 -19.06 9.77
C ILE A 24 -1.76 -18.09 9.08
N MET A 25 -0.85 -17.48 9.85
CA MET A 25 0.15 -16.56 9.31
C MET A 25 1.05 -17.22 8.26
N GLU A 26 1.43 -18.48 8.51
CA GLU A 26 2.23 -19.32 7.62
C GLU A 26 1.47 -19.78 6.35
N GLY A 27 0.19 -19.41 6.19
CA GLY A 27 -0.60 -19.70 5.00
C GLY A 27 -1.48 -20.94 5.09
N ASN A 28 -1.60 -21.57 6.27
CA ASN A 28 -2.52 -22.69 6.47
C ASN A 28 -3.97 -22.20 6.60
N GLN A 29 -4.62 -21.91 5.46
CA GLN A 29 -6.00 -21.41 5.41
C GLN A 29 -7.05 -22.44 5.88
N GLU A 30 -6.68 -23.72 6.01
CA GLU A 30 -7.54 -24.77 6.58
C GLU A 30 -7.66 -24.68 8.11
N VAL A 31 -6.88 -23.81 8.76
CA VAL A 31 -6.93 -23.59 10.21
C VAL A 31 -8.09 -22.65 10.54
N ASN A 32 -9.31 -23.18 10.45
CA ASN A 32 -10.48 -22.56 11.07
C ASN A 32 -10.58 -23.01 12.53
N PHE A 33 -10.94 -22.07 13.42
CA PHE A 33 -11.29 -22.42 14.79
C PHE A 33 -12.75 -22.90 14.82
N THR A 34 -12.98 -24.03 15.49
CA THR A 34 -14.35 -24.46 15.77
C THR A 34 -14.97 -23.53 16.82
N ILE A 35 -16.30 -23.59 16.98
CA ILE A 35 -17.01 -22.80 17.99
C ILE A 35 -16.49 -23.17 19.39
N GLU A 36 -16.23 -24.46 19.63
CA GLU A 36 -15.74 -24.99 20.90
C GLU A 36 -14.32 -24.49 21.20
N GLU A 37 -13.43 -24.49 20.20
CA GLU A 37 -12.08 -23.97 20.37
C GLU A 37 -12.09 -22.46 20.65
N TYR A 38 -12.89 -21.70 19.90
CA TYR A 38 -13.07 -20.27 20.13
C TYR A 38 -13.59 -20.00 21.55
N GLN A 39 -14.65 -20.68 21.97
CA GLN A 39 -15.23 -20.52 23.30
C GLN A 39 -14.21 -20.86 24.39
N ARG A 40 -13.43 -21.93 24.20
CA ARG A 40 -12.38 -22.34 25.13
C ARG A 40 -11.33 -21.26 25.31
N PHE A 41 -10.78 -20.71 24.22
CA PHE A 41 -9.73 -19.68 24.30
C PHE A 41 -10.27 -18.35 24.83
N HIS A 42 -11.45 -17.92 24.40
CA HIS A 42 -12.11 -16.73 24.94
C HIS A 42 -12.38 -16.87 26.45
N GLN A 43 -12.85 -18.04 26.90
CA GLN A 43 -13.08 -18.31 28.32
C GLN A 43 -11.79 -18.25 29.12
N CYS A 44 -10.67 -18.78 28.61
CA CYS A 44 -9.36 -18.69 29.26
C CYS A 44 -8.96 -17.23 29.53
N VAL A 45 -9.12 -16.34 28.54
CA VAL A 45 -8.81 -14.90 28.71
C VAL A 45 -9.76 -14.27 29.73
N PHE A 46 -11.05 -14.59 29.67
CA PHE A 46 -12.04 -14.09 30.63
C PHE A 46 -11.74 -14.52 32.07
N ASP A 47 -11.38 -15.78 32.29
CA ASP A 47 -11.04 -16.33 33.61
C ASP A 47 -9.77 -15.67 34.17
N LEU A 48 -8.74 -15.50 33.33
CA LEU A 48 -7.51 -14.80 33.71
C LEU A 48 -7.78 -13.33 34.07
N HIS A 49 -8.61 -12.64 33.26
CA HIS A 49 -8.96 -11.25 33.47
C HIS A 49 -9.78 -11.05 34.76
N SER A 50 -10.76 -11.92 35.03
CA SER A 50 -11.62 -11.86 36.21
C SER A 50 -10.89 -12.23 37.52
N ALA A 51 -9.87 -13.11 37.45
CA ALA A 51 -9.13 -13.56 38.63
C ALA A 51 -8.22 -12.50 39.26
N SER A 52 -7.65 -11.59 38.46
CA SER A 52 -6.80 -10.48 38.93
C SER A 52 -6.79 -9.34 37.91
N TYR A 53 -7.78 -8.46 38.03
CA TYR A 53 -8.07 -7.41 37.04
C TYR A 53 -6.88 -6.49 36.72
N ARG A 54 -5.95 -6.21 37.65
CA ARG A 54 -4.78 -5.35 37.36
C ARG A 54 -3.59 -6.13 36.78
N ASN A 55 -3.16 -7.22 37.42
CA ASN A 55 -1.92 -7.90 37.02
C ASN A 55 -2.11 -8.74 35.77
N ASN A 56 -3.22 -9.47 35.65
CA ASN A 56 -3.43 -10.37 34.53
C ASN A 56 -3.83 -9.63 33.26
N SER A 57 -4.50 -8.48 33.36
CA SER A 57 -4.84 -7.66 32.18
C SER A 57 -3.61 -7.07 31.50
N HIS A 58 -2.64 -6.60 32.29
CA HIS A 58 -1.36 -6.13 31.73
C HIS A 58 -0.63 -7.28 31.04
N TRP A 59 -0.51 -8.43 31.71
CA TRP A 59 0.13 -9.62 31.13
C TRP A 59 -0.56 -10.07 29.83
N LEU A 60 -1.89 -10.08 29.79
CA LEU A 60 -2.65 -10.46 28.60
C LEU A 60 -2.42 -9.50 27.43
N LEU A 61 -2.42 -8.19 27.68
CA LEU A 61 -2.15 -7.19 26.65
C LEU A 61 -0.71 -7.29 26.13
N GLU A 62 0.26 -7.42 27.04
CA GLU A 62 1.67 -7.63 26.68
C GLU A 62 1.83 -8.91 25.86
N ARG A 63 1.17 -10.00 26.26
CA ARG A 63 1.22 -11.26 25.52
C ARG A 63 0.57 -11.16 24.15
N PHE A 64 -0.55 -10.45 24.04
CA PHE A 64 -1.20 -10.16 22.76
C PHE A 64 -0.24 -9.44 21.80
N VAL A 65 0.35 -8.33 22.24
CA VAL A 65 1.32 -7.56 21.43
C VAL A 65 2.51 -8.44 21.04
N LYS A 66 3.09 -9.15 21.99
CA LYS A 66 4.22 -10.05 21.74
C LYS A 66 3.88 -11.15 20.72
N SER A 67 2.65 -11.66 20.71
CA SER A 67 2.20 -12.67 19.73
C SER A 67 2.19 -12.12 18.30
N LEU A 68 1.81 -10.85 18.14
CA LEU A 68 1.85 -10.16 16.85
C LEU A 68 3.29 -9.95 16.38
N GLU A 69 4.14 -9.43 17.25
CA GLU A 69 5.57 -9.19 16.98
C GLU A 69 6.31 -10.48 16.62
N GLU A 70 6.08 -11.56 17.39
CA GLU A 70 6.66 -12.88 17.12
C GLU A 70 6.25 -13.38 15.73
N SER A 71 4.98 -13.19 15.34
CA SER A 71 4.47 -13.61 14.03
C SER A 71 5.07 -12.78 12.89
N ILE A 72 5.23 -11.48 13.07
CA ILE A 72 5.89 -10.60 12.10
C ILE A 72 7.37 -10.99 11.94
N ASN A 73 8.10 -11.10 13.06
CA ASN A 73 9.53 -11.36 13.05
C ASN A 73 9.90 -12.77 12.54
N SER A 74 9.05 -13.77 12.78
CA SER A 74 9.36 -15.15 12.36
C SER A 74 8.76 -15.56 11.02
N VAL A 75 7.77 -14.84 10.50
CA VAL A 75 7.10 -15.19 9.23
C VAL A 75 7.19 -14.07 8.19
N VAL A 76 6.78 -12.85 8.53
CA VAL A 76 6.68 -11.74 7.55
C VAL A 76 8.06 -11.25 7.11
N LEU A 77 8.89 -10.84 8.06
CA LEU A 77 10.19 -10.25 7.71
C LEU A 77 11.08 -11.25 6.96
N PRO A 78 11.18 -12.53 7.36
CA PRO A 78 11.93 -13.52 6.60
C PRO A 78 11.37 -13.76 5.19
N SER A 79 10.05 -13.66 4.99
CA SER A 79 9.45 -13.91 3.67
C SER A 79 9.81 -12.86 2.63
N PHE A 80 10.28 -11.68 3.03
CA PHE A 80 10.71 -10.60 2.13
C PHE A 80 12.18 -10.66 1.72
N VAL A 81 13.05 -11.36 2.46
CA VAL A 81 14.53 -11.30 2.29
C VAL A 81 14.97 -11.61 0.86
N ASP A 82 14.39 -12.65 0.25
CA ASP A 82 14.79 -13.12 -1.09
C ASP A 82 13.87 -12.63 -2.22
N LYS A 83 12.82 -11.87 -1.90
CA LYS A 83 11.82 -11.46 -2.88
C LYS A 83 12.13 -10.10 -3.48
N ARG A 84 12.01 -10.01 -4.80
CA ARG A 84 12.26 -8.79 -5.59
C ARG A 84 11.13 -8.56 -6.57
N ASP A 85 11.04 -7.34 -7.10
CA ASP A 85 10.12 -6.96 -8.15
C ASP A 85 8.66 -7.37 -7.84
N ALA A 86 7.90 -7.83 -8.84
CA ALA A 86 6.51 -8.23 -8.68
C ALA A 86 6.29 -9.30 -7.59
N LEU A 87 7.28 -10.15 -7.30
CA LEU A 87 7.15 -11.15 -6.24
C LEU A 87 7.12 -10.52 -4.84
N LEU A 88 7.84 -9.41 -4.63
CA LEU A 88 7.82 -8.67 -3.37
C LEU A 88 6.42 -8.10 -3.08
N LEU A 89 5.78 -7.54 -4.11
CA LEU A 89 4.44 -6.96 -4.01
C LEU A 89 3.34 -8.01 -3.78
N ARG A 90 3.47 -9.16 -4.43
CA ARG A 90 2.58 -10.31 -4.19
C ARG A 90 2.73 -10.81 -2.75
N GLU A 91 3.96 -10.88 -2.26
CA GLU A 91 4.21 -11.30 -0.89
C GLU A 91 3.65 -10.31 0.14
N LEU A 92 3.82 -9.00 -0.07
CA LEU A 92 3.21 -7.98 0.80
C LEU A 92 1.70 -8.22 0.92
N THR A 93 1.02 -8.42 -0.22
CA THR A 93 -0.42 -8.66 -0.25
C THR A 93 -0.79 -9.94 0.50
N LEU A 94 -0.05 -11.02 0.28
CA LEU A 94 -0.27 -12.30 0.94
C LEU A 94 -0.07 -12.20 2.45
N MET A 95 1.06 -11.66 2.89
CA MET A 95 1.40 -11.52 4.31
C MET A 95 0.41 -10.60 5.02
N TRP A 96 0.00 -9.49 4.39
CA TRP A 96 -1.03 -8.62 4.95
C TRP A 96 -2.37 -9.33 5.10
N SER A 97 -2.79 -10.11 4.09
CA SER A 97 -4.03 -10.91 4.16
C SER A 97 -3.99 -11.95 5.29
N ASN A 98 -2.89 -12.70 5.39
CA ASN A 98 -2.69 -13.70 6.44
C ASN A 98 -2.68 -13.05 7.83
N TYR A 99 -1.98 -11.91 7.96
CA TYR A 99 -1.91 -11.14 9.20
C TYR A 99 -3.29 -10.67 9.64
N LYS A 100 -4.10 -10.11 8.73
CA LYS A 100 -5.48 -9.71 9.02
C LYS A 100 -6.35 -10.87 9.52
N MET A 101 -6.17 -12.08 8.95
CA MET A 101 -6.91 -13.25 9.41
C MET A 101 -6.46 -13.68 10.80
N MET A 102 -5.15 -13.73 11.05
CA MET A 102 -4.58 -14.05 12.36
C MET A 102 -5.05 -13.06 13.43
N THR A 103 -4.93 -11.76 13.18
CA THR A 103 -5.33 -10.70 14.13
C THR A 103 -6.82 -10.73 14.41
N LYS A 104 -7.67 -11.04 13.41
CA LYS A 104 -9.10 -11.22 13.62
C LYS A 104 -9.41 -12.31 14.66
N TRP A 105 -8.67 -13.40 14.68
CA TRP A 105 -8.85 -14.45 15.69
C TRP A 105 -8.26 -14.07 17.04
N LEU A 106 -7.07 -13.46 17.06
CA LEU A 106 -6.47 -12.98 18.30
C LEU A 106 -7.36 -11.92 18.97
N CYS A 107 -7.85 -10.91 18.26
CA CYS A 107 -8.76 -9.91 18.81
C CYS A 107 -10.04 -10.54 19.39
N LYS A 108 -10.55 -11.61 18.78
CA LYS A 108 -11.71 -12.36 19.30
C LYS A 108 -11.40 -13.10 20.59
N PHE A 109 -10.24 -13.74 20.71
CA PHE A 109 -9.88 -14.41 21.96
C PHE A 109 -9.67 -13.41 23.10
N PHE A 110 -9.07 -12.27 22.77
CA PHE A 110 -8.71 -11.22 23.73
C PHE A 110 -9.81 -10.15 23.94
N GLU A 111 -11.01 -10.34 23.37
CA GLU A 111 -12.08 -9.33 23.32
C GLU A 111 -12.52 -8.84 24.71
N SER A 112 -12.43 -9.70 25.73
CA SER A 112 -12.78 -9.35 27.11
C SER A 112 -11.92 -8.21 27.67
N ILE A 113 -10.70 -8.01 27.15
CA ILE A 113 -9.78 -6.92 27.51
C ILE A 113 -10.24 -5.60 26.91
N ASP A 114 -10.65 -5.59 25.64
CA ASP A 114 -11.15 -4.39 24.94
C ASP A 114 -12.37 -3.81 25.67
N ARG A 115 -13.27 -4.67 26.15
CA ARG A 115 -14.51 -4.22 26.83
C ARG A 115 -14.28 -3.66 28.24
N HIS A 116 -13.24 -4.07 28.95
CA HIS A 116 -13.11 -3.79 30.39
C HIS A 116 -11.80 -3.09 30.78
N PHE A 117 -10.72 -3.22 30.03
CA PHE A 117 -9.39 -2.66 30.38
C PHE A 117 -9.02 -1.43 29.55
N VAL A 118 -9.36 -1.41 28.25
CA VAL A 118 -9.11 -0.28 27.34
C VAL A 118 -9.78 1.02 27.80
N PRO A 119 -11.02 1.04 28.34
CA PRO A 119 -11.64 2.29 28.82
C PRO A 119 -10.86 3.03 29.91
N ASN A 120 -9.96 2.35 30.64
CA ASN A 120 -9.28 2.90 31.82
C ASN A 120 -7.79 3.21 31.63
N SER A 121 -7.16 2.81 30.51
CA SER A 121 -5.68 2.90 30.38
C SER A 121 -5.12 3.12 28.97
N CYS A 122 -5.85 2.82 27.88
CA CYS A 122 -5.34 2.94 26.52
C CYS A 122 -6.44 3.45 25.58
N TYR A 123 -6.16 4.46 24.76
CA TYR A 123 -7.14 5.00 23.81
C TYR A 123 -7.25 4.20 22.51
N CYS A 124 -6.58 3.05 22.39
CA CYS A 124 -6.51 2.25 21.17
C CYS A 124 -7.17 0.88 21.36
N SER A 125 -7.98 0.44 20.40
CA SER A 125 -8.56 -0.92 20.40
C SER A 125 -7.49 -1.97 20.09
N LEU A 126 -7.73 -3.25 20.41
CA LEU A 126 -6.86 -4.35 19.99
C LEU A 126 -6.65 -4.40 18.47
N ASN A 127 -7.67 -3.99 17.70
CA ASN A 127 -7.58 -3.89 16.26
C ASN A 127 -6.62 -2.76 15.83
N ASP A 128 -6.68 -1.60 16.47
CA ASP A 128 -5.76 -0.49 16.19
C ASP A 128 -4.32 -0.85 16.55
N ILE A 129 -4.12 -1.48 17.71
CA ILE A 129 -2.82 -2.01 18.13
C ILE A 129 -2.29 -2.99 17.09
N SER A 130 -3.13 -3.90 16.59
CA SER A 130 -2.75 -4.87 15.57
C SER A 130 -2.32 -4.23 14.26
N ASN A 131 -3.07 -3.22 13.79
CA ASN A 131 -2.76 -2.53 12.54
C ASN A 131 -1.49 -1.67 12.67
N ASN A 132 -1.35 -0.94 13.79
CA ASN A 132 -0.17 -0.14 14.08
C ASN A 132 1.09 -1.00 14.18
N ASN A 133 1.00 -2.20 14.77
CA ASN A 133 2.14 -3.11 14.89
C ASN A 133 2.67 -3.55 13.51
N PHE A 134 1.79 -3.99 12.61
CA PHE A 134 2.22 -4.32 11.23
C PHE A 134 2.74 -3.11 10.48
N HIS A 135 2.09 -1.95 10.67
CA HIS A 135 2.56 -0.71 10.08
C HIS A 135 4.00 -0.37 10.51
N ASP A 136 4.25 -0.33 11.82
CA ASP A 136 5.50 0.14 12.40
C ASP A 136 6.66 -0.82 12.14
N LEU A 137 6.41 -2.13 12.24
CA LEU A 137 7.46 -3.14 12.06
C LEU A 137 7.71 -3.54 10.60
N VAL A 138 6.72 -3.36 9.73
CA VAL A 138 6.79 -3.87 8.35
C VAL A 138 6.56 -2.77 7.34
N PHE A 139 5.35 -2.20 7.32
CA PHE A 139 4.93 -1.38 6.19
C PHE A 139 5.78 -0.11 6.07
N LYS A 140 6.01 0.59 7.18
CA LYS A 140 6.82 1.81 7.24
C LYS A 140 8.25 1.60 6.74
N GLU A 141 8.89 0.51 7.16
CA GLU A 141 10.28 0.20 6.82
C GLU A 141 10.46 -0.20 5.35
N PHE A 142 9.48 -0.90 4.78
CA PHE A 142 9.56 -1.39 3.40
C PHE A 142 8.84 -0.52 2.38
N TYR A 143 8.10 0.52 2.81
CA TYR A 143 7.25 1.34 1.95
C TYR A 143 7.98 1.88 0.71
N VAL A 144 9.17 2.45 0.89
CA VAL A 144 9.97 3.01 -0.23
C VAL A 144 10.27 1.92 -1.26
N LYS A 145 10.66 0.72 -0.81
CA LYS A 145 10.91 -0.42 -1.72
C LYS A 145 9.64 -0.85 -2.46
N PHE A 146 8.49 -0.88 -1.77
CA PHE A 146 7.22 -1.22 -2.41
C PHE A 146 6.81 -0.17 -3.45
N GLN A 147 7.00 1.11 -3.13
CA GLN A 147 6.78 2.23 -4.04
C GLN A 147 7.67 2.12 -5.28
N ASP A 148 8.98 1.93 -5.11
CA ASP A 148 9.94 1.81 -6.22
C ASP A 148 9.59 0.64 -7.16
N VAL A 149 9.26 -0.51 -6.59
CA VAL A 149 8.85 -1.68 -7.37
C VAL A 149 7.55 -1.41 -8.12
N ALA A 150 6.57 -0.79 -7.49
CA ALA A 150 5.30 -0.47 -8.14
C ALA A 150 5.49 0.53 -9.32
N ILE A 151 6.33 1.56 -9.13
CA ILE A 151 6.69 2.50 -10.20
C ILE A 151 7.44 1.79 -11.33
N SER A 152 8.41 0.93 -10.99
CA SER A 152 9.15 0.12 -11.97
C SER A 152 8.22 -0.72 -12.84
N LEU A 153 7.24 -1.40 -12.24
CA LEU A 153 6.25 -2.19 -12.99
C LEU A 153 5.39 -1.32 -13.93
N ILE A 154 4.96 -0.15 -13.47
CA ILE A 154 4.22 0.81 -14.32
C ILE A 154 5.08 1.23 -15.53
N ASN A 155 6.36 1.53 -15.31
CA ASN A 155 7.27 1.92 -16.37
C ASN A 155 7.57 0.76 -17.34
N GLN A 156 7.68 -0.47 -16.84
CA GLN A 156 7.79 -1.67 -17.67
C GLN A 156 6.55 -1.84 -18.57
N GLU A 157 5.35 -1.63 -18.05
CA GLU A 157 4.12 -1.66 -18.86
C GLU A 157 4.10 -0.56 -19.92
N ARG A 158 4.59 0.64 -19.61
CA ARG A 158 4.75 1.73 -20.60
C ARG A 158 5.68 1.36 -21.74
N MET A 159 6.71 0.57 -21.45
CA MET A 159 7.64 0.03 -22.45
C MET A 159 7.08 -1.17 -23.23
N GLY A 160 5.82 -1.57 -22.95
CA GLY A 160 5.14 -2.66 -23.65
C GLY A 160 5.38 -4.05 -23.03
N LEU A 161 5.98 -4.13 -21.84
CA LEU A 161 6.13 -5.39 -21.12
C LEU A 161 4.81 -5.79 -20.45
N HIS A 162 4.52 -7.09 -20.44
CA HIS A 162 3.39 -7.62 -19.70
C HIS A 162 3.67 -7.65 -18.21
N ILE A 163 2.78 -7.06 -17.42
CA ILE A 163 2.84 -7.02 -15.97
C ILE A 163 1.61 -7.66 -15.33
N ASP A 164 1.76 -8.07 -14.08
CA ASP A 164 0.62 -8.49 -13.26
C ASP A 164 -0.12 -7.27 -12.69
N CYS A 165 -1.13 -6.82 -13.43
CA CYS A 165 -2.00 -5.70 -13.04
C CYS A 165 -2.78 -5.99 -11.75
N SER A 166 -3.09 -7.26 -11.46
CA SER A 166 -3.83 -7.63 -10.25
C SER A 166 -2.98 -7.42 -9.00
N SER A 167 -1.67 -7.68 -9.10
CA SER A 167 -0.72 -7.42 -8.03
C SER A 167 -0.64 -5.93 -7.69
N LEU A 168 -0.56 -5.05 -8.70
CA LEU A 168 -0.54 -3.59 -8.46
C LEU A 168 -1.84 -3.12 -7.80
N LYS A 169 -2.99 -3.56 -8.32
CA LYS A 169 -4.29 -3.23 -7.74
C LYS A 169 -4.37 -3.61 -6.26
N ASN A 170 -3.93 -4.82 -5.92
CA ASN A 170 -3.96 -5.30 -4.54
C ASN A 170 -3.02 -4.51 -3.64
N VAL A 171 -1.82 -4.15 -4.11
CA VAL A 171 -0.88 -3.31 -3.34
C VAL A 171 -1.45 -1.94 -3.05
N PHE A 172 -2.12 -1.30 -4.02
CA PHE A 172 -2.76 -0.01 -3.79
C PHE A 172 -3.92 -0.11 -2.81
N LEU A 173 -4.64 -1.24 -2.77
CA LEU A 173 -5.60 -1.52 -1.70
C LEU A 173 -4.90 -1.56 -0.33
N VAL A 174 -3.74 -2.22 -0.22
CA VAL A 174 -2.94 -2.21 1.03
C VAL A 174 -2.54 -0.79 1.41
N PHE A 175 -2.06 0.03 0.47
CA PHE A 175 -1.64 1.41 0.75
C PHE A 175 -2.81 2.25 1.29
N MET A 176 -4.00 2.09 0.72
CA MET A 176 -5.21 2.77 1.18
C MET A 176 -5.71 2.22 2.53
N GLU A 177 -5.60 0.92 2.78
CA GLU A 177 -5.92 0.33 4.09
C GLU A 177 -4.99 0.87 5.18
N MET A 178 -3.68 0.95 4.92
CA MET A 178 -2.72 1.55 5.85
C MET A 178 -3.04 3.01 6.17
N HIS A 179 -3.49 3.78 5.18
CA HIS A 179 -3.98 5.14 5.41
C HIS A 179 -5.17 5.18 6.37
N LYS A 180 -6.17 4.31 6.19
CA LYS A 180 -7.33 4.25 7.08
C LYS A 180 -6.95 3.92 8.52
N HIS A 181 -5.93 3.08 8.72
CA HIS A 181 -5.51 2.64 10.05
C HIS A 181 -4.61 3.66 10.76
N THR A 182 -3.74 4.35 10.03
CA THR A 182 -2.67 5.17 10.62
C THR A 182 -2.86 6.67 10.40
N GLY A 183 -3.74 7.06 9.47
CA GLY A 183 -3.87 8.44 8.97
C GLY A 183 -2.78 8.87 7.99
N ILE A 184 -1.75 8.04 7.74
CA ILE A 184 -0.62 8.37 6.86
C ILE A 184 -1.02 8.13 5.40
N ALA A 185 -0.90 9.16 4.55
CA ALA A 185 -1.38 9.16 3.16
C ALA A 185 -0.43 8.43 2.19
N TYR A 186 -0.27 7.12 2.38
CA TYR A 186 0.67 6.29 1.63
C TYR A 186 0.33 6.16 0.14
N TYR A 187 -0.95 6.08 -0.22
CA TYR A 187 -1.33 6.03 -1.63
C TYR A 187 -1.11 7.39 -2.31
N GLU A 188 -1.46 8.49 -1.64
CA GLU A 188 -1.28 9.84 -2.15
C GLU A 188 0.21 10.19 -2.31
N GLY A 189 1.05 9.76 -1.36
CA GLY A 189 2.51 9.87 -1.48
C GLY A 189 3.04 9.12 -2.70
N PHE A 190 2.57 7.89 -2.91
CA PHE A 190 2.87 7.10 -4.12
C PHE A 190 2.38 7.78 -5.39
N GLU A 191 1.14 8.25 -5.40
CA GLU A 191 0.51 8.91 -6.55
C GLU A 191 1.32 10.15 -6.96
N SER A 192 1.76 10.96 -5.99
CA SER A 192 2.58 12.14 -6.27
C SER A 192 3.88 11.78 -6.99
N VAL A 193 4.63 10.79 -6.50
CA VAL A 193 5.90 10.34 -7.11
C VAL A 193 5.64 9.74 -8.48
N MET A 194 4.61 8.91 -8.63
CA MET A 194 4.24 8.31 -9.91
C MET A 194 3.88 9.38 -10.96
N LEU A 195 3.15 10.43 -10.57
CA LEU A 195 2.81 11.54 -11.46
C LEU A 195 4.06 12.33 -11.89
N GLU A 196 5.00 12.57 -10.98
CA GLU A 196 6.28 13.21 -11.29
C GLU A 196 7.11 12.38 -12.29
N GLU A 197 7.27 11.09 -12.03
CA GLU A 197 7.97 10.16 -12.93
C GLU A 197 7.31 10.09 -14.31
N THR A 198 5.97 10.11 -14.35
CA THR A 198 5.20 10.16 -15.60
C THR A 198 5.47 11.45 -16.36
N SER A 199 5.55 12.58 -15.65
CA SER A 199 5.89 13.88 -16.22
C SER A 199 7.27 13.85 -16.86
N ASN A 200 8.26 13.34 -16.14
CA ASN A 200 9.64 13.21 -16.62
C ASN A 200 9.75 12.31 -17.86
N TYR A 201 9.09 11.14 -17.82
CA TYR A 201 9.02 10.21 -18.93
C TYR A 201 8.48 10.89 -20.20
N TYR A 202 7.31 11.53 -20.11
CA TYR A 202 6.71 12.15 -21.29
C TYR A 202 7.42 13.41 -21.78
N CYS A 203 8.08 14.15 -20.89
CA CYS A 203 8.96 15.25 -21.29
C CYS A 203 10.11 14.75 -22.18
N GLN A 204 10.76 13.64 -21.80
CA GLN A 204 11.83 13.03 -22.60
C GLN A 204 11.31 12.49 -23.93
N MET A 205 10.18 11.77 -23.92
CA MET A 205 9.56 11.25 -25.15
C MET A 205 9.17 12.36 -26.11
N ALA A 206 8.61 13.47 -25.61
CA ALA A 206 8.29 14.65 -26.41
C ALA A 206 9.52 15.20 -27.14
N GLN A 207 10.64 15.39 -26.42
CA GLN A 207 11.88 15.91 -27.00
C GLN A 207 12.40 15.00 -28.12
N GLN A 208 12.39 13.68 -27.90
CA GLN A 208 12.83 12.69 -28.89
C GLN A 208 11.94 12.65 -30.13
N TRP A 209 10.61 12.77 -29.96
CA TRP A 209 9.69 12.76 -31.10
C TRP A 209 9.75 14.05 -31.90
N LEU A 210 9.97 15.20 -31.25
CA LEU A 210 10.13 16.48 -31.94
C LEU A 210 11.42 16.58 -32.75
N SER A 211 12.49 15.88 -32.37
CA SER A 211 13.75 15.90 -33.12
C SER A 211 13.75 15.04 -34.38
N HIS A 212 12.91 14.00 -34.44
CA HIS A 212 12.96 12.98 -35.49
C HIS A 212 11.62 12.71 -36.20
N GLY A 213 10.51 13.29 -35.74
CA GLY A 213 9.16 12.98 -36.22
C GLY A 213 8.51 14.06 -37.07
N SER A 214 7.48 13.66 -37.84
CA SER A 214 6.58 14.61 -38.49
C SER A 214 5.50 15.09 -37.51
N PRO A 215 4.90 16.29 -37.71
CA PRO A 215 3.81 16.77 -36.84
C PRO A 215 2.62 15.81 -36.77
N ALA A 216 2.29 15.13 -37.88
CA ALA A 216 1.18 14.18 -37.92
C ALA A 216 1.46 12.93 -37.07
N ASP A 217 2.67 12.38 -37.17
CA ASP A 217 3.11 11.24 -36.34
C ASP A 217 3.16 11.61 -34.86
N TYR A 218 3.62 12.83 -34.54
CA TYR A 218 3.62 13.36 -33.18
C TYR A 218 2.20 13.37 -32.57
N VAL A 219 1.23 13.97 -33.27
CA VAL A 219 -0.16 14.05 -32.81
C VAL A 219 -0.75 12.66 -32.59
N GLN A 220 -0.49 11.70 -33.50
CA GLN A 220 -0.97 10.32 -33.34
C GLN A 220 -0.39 9.65 -32.10
N LYS A 221 0.90 9.85 -31.81
CA LYS A 221 1.56 9.34 -30.60
C LYS A 221 0.94 9.93 -29.33
N VAL A 222 0.64 11.24 -29.32
CA VAL A 222 -0.02 11.88 -28.17
C VAL A 222 -1.38 11.24 -27.87
N TYR A 223 -2.24 11.07 -28.89
CA TYR A 223 -3.54 10.43 -28.70
C TYR A 223 -3.41 9.02 -28.13
N ARG A 224 -2.50 8.21 -28.68
CA ARG A 224 -2.25 6.85 -28.21
C ARG A 224 -1.75 6.83 -26.76
N CYS A 225 -0.86 7.74 -26.37
CA CYS A 225 -0.38 7.82 -24.99
C CYS A 225 -1.48 8.19 -24.01
N LEU A 226 -2.36 9.13 -24.37
CA LEU A 226 -3.51 9.50 -23.53
C LEU A 226 -4.48 8.34 -23.34
N GLU A 227 -4.78 7.59 -24.40
CA GLU A 227 -5.64 6.40 -24.34
C GLU A 227 -5.01 5.32 -23.45
N GLN A 228 -3.73 5.02 -23.65
CA GLN A 228 -3.01 4.01 -22.86
C GLN A 228 -2.92 4.38 -21.37
N GLU A 229 -2.68 5.65 -21.02
CA GLU A 229 -2.64 6.08 -19.61
C GLU A 229 -4.04 6.08 -18.98
N ALA A 230 -5.09 6.39 -19.75
CA ALA A 230 -6.47 6.27 -19.26
C ALA A 230 -6.81 4.81 -18.93
N GLU A 231 -6.59 3.89 -19.88
CA GLU A 231 -6.82 2.46 -19.68
C GLU A 231 -6.00 1.89 -18.52
N ARG A 232 -4.74 2.34 -18.39
CA ARG A 232 -3.84 1.95 -17.31
C ARG A 232 -4.40 2.32 -15.94
N ALA A 233 -4.81 3.58 -15.78
CA ALA A 233 -5.38 4.04 -14.54
C ALA A 233 -6.68 3.29 -14.20
N ASP A 234 -7.55 3.06 -15.19
CA ASP A 234 -8.81 2.33 -14.99
C ASP A 234 -8.61 0.87 -14.59
N ARG A 235 -7.53 0.25 -15.07
CA ARG A 235 -7.28 -1.17 -14.82
C ARG A 235 -6.92 -1.46 -13.36
N TYR A 236 -6.08 -0.63 -12.74
CA TYR A 236 -5.54 -0.95 -11.42
C TYR A 236 -5.37 0.22 -10.44
N MET A 237 -5.60 1.47 -10.84
CA MET A 237 -5.51 2.62 -9.93
C MET A 237 -6.89 3.01 -9.35
N PRO A 238 -6.93 3.61 -8.15
CA PRO A 238 -8.07 4.35 -7.65
C PRO A 238 -8.66 5.36 -8.64
N SER A 239 -9.98 5.52 -8.61
CA SER A 239 -10.74 6.35 -9.57
C SER A 239 -10.33 7.83 -9.60
N GLY A 240 -9.77 8.35 -8.50
CA GLY A 240 -9.27 9.72 -8.42
C GLY A 240 -7.97 9.97 -9.22
N THR A 241 -7.26 8.92 -9.64
CA THR A 241 -5.92 9.04 -10.25
C THR A 241 -5.96 9.29 -11.75
N GLN A 242 -6.88 8.66 -12.49
CA GLN A 242 -7.02 8.83 -13.94
C GLN A 242 -7.04 10.32 -14.38
N PRO A 243 -7.91 11.20 -13.82
CA PRO A 243 -7.94 12.60 -14.25
C PRO A 243 -6.63 13.35 -13.97
N LYS A 244 -5.92 13.02 -12.87
CA LYS A 244 -4.63 13.63 -12.53
C LYS A 244 -3.53 13.17 -13.49
N LEU A 245 -3.50 11.88 -13.79
CA LEU A 245 -2.56 11.27 -14.72
C LEU A 245 -2.70 11.87 -16.13
N LEU A 246 -3.93 11.92 -16.65
CA LEU A 246 -4.19 12.52 -17.96
C LEU A 246 -3.84 14.01 -18.00
N LYS A 247 -4.02 14.74 -16.90
CA LYS A 247 -3.60 16.15 -16.81
C LYS A 247 -2.09 16.29 -16.97
N VAL A 248 -1.30 15.45 -16.30
CA VAL A 248 0.17 15.46 -16.42
C VAL A 248 0.61 15.14 -17.84
N VAL A 249 0.04 14.09 -18.46
CA VAL A 249 0.38 13.69 -19.83
C VAL A 249 0.05 14.81 -20.82
N LYS A 250 -1.12 15.45 -20.70
CA LYS A 250 -1.51 16.61 -21.52
C LYS A 250 -0.57 17.79 -21.33
N GLN A 251 -0.15 18.08 -20.09
CA GLN A 251 0.82 19.14 -19.83
C GLN A 251 2.09 18.93 -20.65
N GLN A 252 2.71 17.76 -20.52
CA GLN A 252 4.01 17.49 -21.15
C GLN A 252 3.93 17.33 -22.67
N LEU A 253 2.89 16.65 -23.17
CA LEU A 253 2.80 16.31 -24.60
C LEU A 253 2.07 17.33 -25.46
N VAL A 254 1.30 18.24 -24.86
CA VAL A 254 0.48 19.22 -25.59
C VAL A 254 0.89 20.64 -25.22
N TYR A 255 0.71 21.04 -23.97
CA TYR A 255 0.85 22.45 -23.59
C TYR A 255 2.30 22.94 -23.68
N GLU A 256 3.26 22.23 -23.08
CA GLU A 256 4.69 22.60 -23.11
C GLU A 256 5.28 22.66 -24.52
N ILE A 257 4.68 21.94 -25.48
CA ILE A 257 5.14 21.91 -26.87
C ILE A 257 4.49 23.01 -27.70
N LEU A 258 3.21 23.28 -27.48
CA LEU A 258 2.54 24.41 -28.11
C LEU A 258 3.27 25.71 -27.77
N ASP A 259 3.69 25.88 -26.51
CA ASP A 259 4.48 27.05 -26.08
C ASP A 259 5.80 27.13 -26.86
N LYS A 260 6.54 26.02 -26.97
CA LYS A 260 7.79 25.95 -27.75
C LYS A 260 7.60 26.21 -29.25
N LEU A 261 6.50 25.73 -29.85
CA LEU A 261 6.19 25.95 -31.27
C LEU A 261 5.80 27.42 -31.53
N VAL A 262 5.01 28.02 -30.64
CA VAL A 262 4.62 29.43 -30.73
C VAL A 262 5.83 30.35 -30.53
N GLU A 263 6.72 30.03 -29.59
CA GLU A 263 7.97 30.78 -29.41
C GLU A 263 8.91 30.67 -30.62
N LYS A 264 9.03 29.48 -31.22
CA LYS A 264 9.88 29.26 -32.40
C LYS A 264 9.37 29.97 -33.66
N GLN A 265 8.06 30.27 -33.75
CA GLN A 265 7.48 31.04 -34.86
C GLN A 265 7.61 32.57 -34.72
N ARG A 266 8.02 33.08 -33.56
CA ARG A 266 8.20 34.53 -33.34
C ARG A 266 9.41 35.20 -34.05
N PRO A 267 10.51 34.52 -34.44
CA PRO A 267 11.62 35.21 -35.11
C PRO A 267 11.51 35.35 -36.64
N GLU A 268 10.53 34.75 -37.32
CA GLU A 268 10.50 34.76 -38.80
C GLU A 268 9.57 35.84 -39.41
N ASN A 269 8.74 36.50 -38.62
CA ASN A 269 7.76 37.49 -39.12
C ASN A 269 8.10 38.96 -38.81
N CYS A 270 9.35 39.28 -38.44
CA CYS A 270 9.77 40.68 -38.16
C CYS A 270 10.82 41.23 -39.14
N GLY A 271 10.95 40.64 -40.34
CA GLY A 271 12.03 40.96 -41.27
C GLY A 271 11.64 41.39 -42.69
N LEU A 272 10.35 41.52 -43.03
CA LEU A 272 9.93 41.88 -44.39
C LEU A 272 8.71 42.81 -44.40
N VAL A 273 8.94 44.11 -44.17
CA VAL A 273 8.25 45.15 -44.95
C VAL A 273 9.32 46.12 -45.40
N THR A 274 9.80 45.86 -46.61
CA THR A 274 10.71 46.70 -47.39
C THR A 274 10.15 48.09 -47.63
N ASP A 275 11.06 49.06 -47.56
CA ASP A 275 10.96 50.44 -48.01
C ASP A 275 10.12 50.61 -49.28
N PHE A 276 9.04 51.39 -49.18
CA PHE A 276 8.45 52.11 -50.31
C PHE A 276 7.99 53.50 -49.86
N TYR A 277 8.96 54.40 -49.64
CA TYR A 277 8.73 55.84 -49.64
C TYR A 277 9.86 56.56 -50.37
N GLN A 278 9.68 56.77 -51.67
CA GLN A 278 10.13 57.91 -52.47
C GLN A 278 9.36 57.78 -53.80
N VAL A 279 8.53 58.75 -54.21
CA VAL A 279 8.95 59.92 -55.01
C VAL A 279 8.06 61.14 -54.71
N TRP A 280 8.70 62.27 -54.38
CA TRP A 280 8.54 63.54 -55.10
C TRP A 280 9.91 63.86 -55.73
#